data_AF-A0A816A0X1-F1
#
_entry.id   AF-A0A816A0X1-F1
#
_cell.length_a   1.000
_cell.length_b   1.000
_cell.length_c   1.000
_cell.angle_alpha   90.00
_cell.angle_beta   90.00
_cell.angle_gamma   90.00
#
_symmetry.space_group_name_H-M   'P 1'
#
loop_
_entity.id
_entity.type
_entity.pdbx_description
1 polymer ?
#
loop_
_entity_poly.entity_id
_entity_poly.type
_entity_poly.pdbx_seq_one_letter_code
_entity_poly.pdbx_strand_id
1 'polypeptide(L)'
;MPSNFLSKIFKIQAIINKTLMECKDTDNAMHLFSSITKKSNYMYTVMFKGLITNNVAEKVLDLFDEMKIEPDQFNLSTLFNACAVLNNNRAKKTGKKLLDEMP
;
A
#
# COMPACT_ATOMS: atom_id res chain seq x y z
N MET A 1 0.41 -15.77 24.45
CA MET A 1 1.65 -15.65 23.64
C MET A 1 1.43 -14.79 22.38
N PRO A 2 1.48 -13.44 22.48
CA PRO A 2 1.34 -12.54 21.32
C PRO A 2 2.69 -12.15 20.67
N SER A 3 3.81 -12.33 21.36
CA SER A 3 5.15 -11.82 20.97
C SER A 3 5.69 -12.42 19.67
N ASN A 4 5.51 -13.72 19.45
CA ASN A 4 6.02 -14.41 18.25
C ASN A 4 5.27 -14.00 16.96
N PHE A 5 3.99 -13.65 17.07
CA PHE A 5 3.19 -13.23 15.92
C PHE A 5 3.53 -11.80 15.50
N LEU A 6 3.63 -10.88 16.47
CA LEU A 6 4.08 -9.50 16.22
C LEU A 6 5.51 -9.48 15.66
N SER A 7 6.42 -10.30 16.20
CA SER A 7 7.78 -10.42 15.68
C SER A 7 7.82 -10.89 14.21
N LYS A 8 6.97 -11.85 13.82
CA LYS A 8 6.86 -12.28 12.41
C LYS A 8 6.34 -11.16 11.50
N ILE A 9 5.32 -10.42 11.95
CA ILE A 9 4.75 -9.29 11.20
C ILE A 9 5.82 -8.22 10.94
N PHE A 10 6.56 -7.80 11.98
CA PHE A 10 7.60 -6.78 11.82
C PHE A 10 8.73 -7.24 10.89
N LYS A 11 9.13 -8.52 10.96
CA LYS A 11 10.13 -9.09 10.04
C LYS A 11 9.65 -9.09 8.59
N ILE A 12 8.43 -9.56 8.33
CA ILE A 12 7.86 -9.59 6.97
C ILE A 12 7.76 -8.17 6.41
N GLN A 13 7.32 -7.22 7.23
CA GLN A 13 7.23 -5.84 6.82
C GLN A 13 8.60 -5.21 6.52
N ALA A 14 9.62 -5.50 7.33
CA ALA A 14 10.98 -5.04 7.06
C ALA A 14 11.53 -5.63 5.75
N ILE A 15 11.24 -6.91 5.46
CA ILE A 15 11.60 -7.56 4.20
C ILE A 15 10.91 -6.87 3.03
N ILE A 16 9.59 -6.65 3.09
CA ILE A 16 8.85 -5.94 2.04
C ILE A 16 9.43 -4.56 1.79
N ASN A 17 9.70 -3.80 2.87
CA ASN A 17 10.28 -2.46 2.74
C ASN A 17 11.66 -2.51 2.09
N LYS A 18 12.52 -3.47 2.49
CA LYS A 18 13.84 -3.68 1.89
C LYS A 18 13.74 -4.04 0.40
N THR A 19 12.85 -4.97 0.05
CA THR A 19 12.64 -5.41 -1.34
C THR A 19 12.15 -4.26 -2.22
N LEU A 20 11.28 -3.39 -1.70
CA LEU A 20 10.79 -2.20 -2.42
C LEU A 20 11.87 -1.12 -2.55
N MET A 21 12.63 -0.84 -1.49
CA MET A 21 13.53 0.32 -1.44
C MET A 21 14.92 0.04 -1.99
N GLU A 22 15.48 -1.14 -1.74
CA GLU A 22 16.84 -1.50 -2.15
C GLU A 22 16.82 -2.34 -3.44
N CYS A 23 15.98 -3.38 -3.50
CA CYS A 23 15.95 -4.29 -4.64
C CYS A 23 15.10 -3.78 -5.80
N LYS A 24 14.23 -2.78 -5.56
CA LYS A 24 13.24 -2.26 -6.52
C LYS A 24 12.37 -3.36 -7.15
N ASP A 25 12.25 -4.49 -6.46
CA ASP A 25 11.58 -5.69 -6.95
C ASP A 25 10.12 -5.69 -6.51
N THR A 26 9.31 -4.95 -7.25
CA THR A 26 7.91 -4.71 -6.89
C THR A 26 7.06 -5.98 -6.96
N ASP A 27 7.43 -6.94 -7.82
CA ASP A 27 6.66 -8.17 -8.00
C ASP A 27 6.87 -9.13 -6.83
N ASN A 28 8.11 -9.31 -6.37
CA ASN A 28 8.37 -10.10 -5.17
C ASN A 28 7.79 -9.45 -3.91
N ALA A 29 7.85 -8.11 -3.81
CA ALA A 29 7.20 -7.40 -2.71
C ALA A 29 5.68 -7.62 -2.69
N MET A 30 5.02 -7.58 -3.86
CA MET A 30 3.59 -7.87 -4.01
C MET A 30 3.27 -9.33 -3.66
N HIS A 31 4.09 -10.29 -4.11
CA HIS A 31 3.92 -11.70 -3.77
C HIS A 31 4.01 -11.93 -2.26
N LEU A 32 5.03 -11.38 -1.60
CA LEU A 32 5.17 -11.43 -0.14
C LEU A 32 3.97 -10.79 0.56
N PHE A 33 3.55 -9.60 0.12
CA PHE A 33 2.38 -8.92 0.67
C PHE A 33 1.10 -9.74 0.53
N SER A 34 0.89 -10.37 -0.63
CA SER A 34 -0.28 -11.21 -0.91
C SER A 34 -0.39 -12.39 0.06
N SER A 35 0.74 -13.00 0.43
CA SER A 35 0.81 -14.12 1.36
C SER A 35 0.42 -13.80 2.82
N ILE A 36 0.34 -12.51 3.18
CA ILE A 36 -0.06 -12.07 4.52
C ILE A 36 -1.58 -12.13 4.64
N THR A 37 -2.10 -13.02 5.49
CA THR A 37 -3.55 -13.17 5.71
C THR A 37 -4.20 -11.92 6.35
N LYS A 38 -3.56 -11.34 7.37
CA LYS A 38 -4.07 -10.17 8.11
C LYS A 38 -3.15 -8.97 7.90
N LYS A 39 -3.54 -8.10 6.98
CA LYS A 39 -2.82 -6.87 6.62
C LYS A 39 -3.26 -5.72 7.54
N SER A 40 -2.35 -4.78 7.81
CA SER A 40 -2.63 -3.56 8.57
C SER A 40 -2.48 -2.31 7.69
N ASN A 41 -3.06 -1.19 8.11
CA ASN A 41 -2.93 0.11 7.42
C ASN A 41 -1.47 0.51 7.18
N TYR A 42 -0.60 0.22 8.16
CA TYR A 42 0.83 0.45 8.03
C TYR A 42 1.47 -0.37 6.92
N MET A 43 1.09 -1.64 6.72
CA MET A 43 1.61 -2.46 5.61
C MET A 43 1.15 -1.93 4.25
N TYR A 44 -0.11 -1.52 4.12
CA TYR A 44 -0.60 -0.87 2.90
C TYR A 44 0.15 0.43 2.62
N THR A 45 0.43 1.25 3.63
CA THR A 45 1.21 2.49 3.48
C THR A 45 2.62 2.20 2.94
N VAL A 46 3.28 1.15 3.44
CA VAL A 46 4.61 0.73 2.93
C VAL A 46 4.51 0.32 1.45
N MET A 47 3.52 -0.51 1.09
CA MET A 47 3.31 -0.91 -0.30
C MET A 47 3.04 0.29 -1.20
N PHE A 48 2.13 1.18 -0.82
CA PHE A 48 1.78 2.34 -1.63
C PHE A 48 2.99 3.23 -1.88
N LYS A 49 3.75 3.56 -0.83
CA LYS A 49 4.98 4.37 -0.97
C LYS A 49 5.99 3.69 -1.88
N GLY A 50 6.26 2.41 -1.67
CA GLY A 50 7.23 1.68 -2.48
C GLY A 50 6.81 1.56 -3.94
N LEU A 51 5.53 1.34 -4.23
CA LEU A 51 5.01 1.29 -5.60
C LEU A 51 5.11 2.65 -6.32
N ILE A 52 4.81 3.75 -5.61
CA ILE A 52 4.98 5.12 -6.15
C ILE A 52 6.46 5.39 -6.44
N THR A 53 7.36 5.12 -5.49
CA THR A 53 8.80 5.35 -5.65
C THR A 53 9.43 4.50 -6.76
N ASN A 54 8.84 3.35 -7.08
CA ASN A 54 9.28 2.47 -8.16
C ASN A 54 8.51 2.69 -9.48
N ASN A 55 7.84 3.83 -9.66
CA ASN A 55 7.14 4.23 -10.89
C ASN A 55 6.03 3.26 -11.34
N VAL A 56 5.42 2.51 -10.41
CA VAL A 56 4.30 1.59 -10.68
C VAL A 56 3.05 2.01 -9.90
N ALA A 57 2.77 3.30 -9.90
CA ALA A 57 1.68 3.90 -9.12
C ALA A 57 0.28 3.34 -9.47
N GLU A 58 0.06 2.79 -10.67
CA GLU A 58 -1.22 2.14 -11.01
C GLU A 58 -1.55 0.97 -10.07
N LYS A 59 -0.52 0.19 -9.68
CA LYS A 59 -0.70 -0.93 -8.74
C LYS A 59 -1.17 -0.44 -7.36
N VAL A 60 -1.01 0.84 -7.03
CA VAL A 60 -1.55 1.42 -5.79
C VAL A 60 -3.07 1.45 -5.83
N LEU A 61 -3.65 1.82 -6.97
CA LEU A 61 -5.10 1.84 -7.15
C LEU A 61 -5.67 0.42 -7.13
N ASP A 62 -4.99 -0.53 -7.76
CA ASP A 62 -5.37 -1.96 -7.70
C ASP A 62 -5.38 -2.47 -6.26
N LEU A 63 -4.32 -2.17 -5.50
CA LEU A 63 -4.19 -2.61 -4.13
C LEU A 63 -5.18 -1.91 -3.18
N PHE A 64 -5.59 -0.69 -3.50
CA PHE A 64 -6.67 0.01 -2.81
C PHE A 64 -8.03 -0.65 -3.07
N ASP A 65 -8.31 -1.04 -4.31
CA ASP A 65 -9.55 -1.75 -4.67
C ASP A 65 -9.68 -3.11 -3.93
N GLU A 66 -8.54 -3.74 -3.60
CA GLU A 66 -8.48 -4.99 -2.82
C GLU A 66 -8.54 -4.79 -1.29
N MET A 67 -8.41 -3.55 -0.81
CA MET A 67 -8.29 -3.23 0.61
C MET A 67 -9.62 -3.48 1.34
N LYS A 68 -9.62 -4.41 2.29
CA LYS A 68 -10.80 -4.80 3.09
C LYS A 68 -10.91 -4.10 4.45
N ILE A 69 -10.04 -3.13 4.70
CA ILE A 69 -9.98 -2.36 5.94
C ILE A 69 -10.08 -0.88 5.61
N GLU A 70 -10.61 -0.09 6.54
CA GLU A 70 -10.74 1.34 6.33
C GLU A 70 -9.36 2.02 6.29
N PRO A 71 -9.06 2.83 5.26
CA PRO A 71 -7.80 3.54 5.17
C PRO A 71 -7.63 4.52 6.33
N ASP A 72 -6.44 4.56 6.93
CA ASP A 72 -6.12 5.64 7.87
C ASP A 72 -5.60 6.89 7.14
N GLN A 73 -5.35 7.96 7.91
CA GLN A 73 -4.79 9.22 7.39
C GLN A 73 -3.51 9.05 6.56
N PHE A 74 -2.66 8.06 6.87
CA PHE A 74 -1.41 7.81 6.14
C PHE A 74 -1.68 7.11 4.82
N ASN A 75 -2.62 6.15 4.81
CA ASN A 75 -3.09 5.52 3.58
C ASN A 75 -3.73 6.56 2.67
N LEU A 76 -4.66 7.38 3.18
CA LEU A 76 -5.34 8.43 2.42
C LEU A 76 -4.36 9.42 1.81
N SER A 77 -3.41 9.93 2.61
CA SER A 77 -2.36 10.83 2.12
C SER A 77 -1.55 10.20 0.97
N THR A 78 -1.21 8.92 1.09
CA THR A 78 -0.43 8.22 0.06
C THR A 78 -1.27 7.92 -1.20
N LEU A 79 -2.56 7.63 -1.03
CA LEU A 79 -3.51 7.43 -2.14
C LEU A 79 -3.73 8.72 -2.94
N PHE A 80 -3.85 9.87 -2.26
CA PHE A 80 -3.91 11.16 -2.94
C PHE A 80 -2.62 11.47 -3.71
N ASN A 81 -1.46 11.13 -3.15
CA ASN A 81 -0.19 11.23 -3.86
C ASN A 81 -0.18 10.35 -5.13
N ALA A 82 -0.62 9.09 -5.03
CA ALA A 82 -0.75 8.22 -6.20
C ALA A 82 -1.69 8.82 -7.27
N CYS A 83 -2.83 9.39 -6.85
CA CYS A 83 -3.76 10.03 -7.77
C CYS A 83 -3.12 11.23 -8.50
N ALA A 84 -2.35 12.05 -7.78
CA ALA A 84 -1.62 13.18 -8.36
C ALA A 84 -0.54 12.73 -9.35
N VAL A 85 0.20 11.66 -9.02
CA VAL A 85 1.24 11.08 -9.90
C VAL A 85 0.64 10.50 -11.19
N LEU A 86 -0.49 9.80 -11.10
CA LEU A 86 -1.10 9.12 -12.25
C LEU A 86 -1.83 10.09 -13.20
N ASN A 87 -2.45 11.13 -12.66
CA ASN A 87 -3.15 12.19 -13.41
C ASN A 87 -4.04 11.69 -14.57
N ASN A 88 -4.74 10.58 -14.37
CA ASN A 88 -5.65 10.00 -15.36
C ASN A 88 -7.09 9.92 -14.84
N ASN A 89 -8.01 9.44 -15.69
CA ASN A 89 -9.43 9.40 -15.34
C ASN A 89 -9.74 8.45 -14.17
N ARG A 90 -9.00 7.33 -14.04
CA ARG A 90 -9.15 6.39 -12.93
C ARG A 90 -8.73 7.05 -11.62
N ALA A 91 -7.58 7.70 -11.60
CA ALA A 91 -7.08 8.45 -10.46
C ALA A 91 -8.04 9.57 -10.03
N LYS A 92 -8.60 10.34 -10.98
CA LYS A 92 -9.59 11.39 -10.67
C LYS A 92 -10.86 10.83 -10.02
N LYS A 93 -11.39 9.73 -10.56
CA LYS A 93 -12.57 9.05 -10.01
C LYS A 93 -12.30 8.51 -8.60
N THR A 94 -11.12 7.91 -8.42
CA THR A 94 -10.70 7.36 -7.11
C THR A 94 -10.52 8.46 -6.09
N GLY A 95 -9.82 9.55 -6.44
CA GLY A 95 -9.64 10.71 -5.58
C GLY A 95 -10.96 11.35 -5.16
N LYS A 96 -11.95 11.42 -6.07
CA LYS A 96 -13.30 11.88 -5.72
C LYS A 96 -13.99 10.95 -4.72
N LYS A 97 -13.96 9.63 -4.97
CA LYS A 97 -14.51 8.63 -4.05
C LYS A 97 -13.91 8.76 -2.64
N LEU A 98 -12.58 8.93 -2.57
CA LEU A 98 -11.89 9.11 -1.29
C LEU A 98 -12.37 10.37 -0.55
N LEU A 99 -12.59 11.48 -1.25
CA LEU A 99 -13.11 12.72 -0.65
C LEU A 99 -14.55 12.56 -0.15
N ASP A 100 -15.38 11.82 -0.89
CA ASP A 100 -16.79 11.58 -0.52
C ASP A 100 -16.91 10.64 0.71
N GLU A 101 -15.89 9.80 0.96
CA GLU A 101 -15.82 8.85 2.07
C GLU A 101 -15.08 9.41 3.30
N MET A 102 -14.52 10.63 3.24
CA MET A 102 -13.88 11.27 4.39
C MET A 102 -14.94 11.79 5.39
N PRO A 103 -14.81 11.47 6.69
CA PRO A 103 -15.70 12.00 7.74
C PRO A 103 -15.52 13.50 8.00
#